data_AF-R7PCU3-F1
#
_entry.id   AF-R7PCU3-F1
#
_cell.length_a   1.000
_cell.length_b   1.000
_cell.length_c   1.000
_cell.angle_alpha   90.00
_cell.angle_beta   90.00
_cell.angle_gamma   90.00
#
_symmetry.space_group_name_H-M   'P 1'
#
loop_
_entity.id
_entity.type
_entity.pdbx_description
1 polymer ?
#
loop_
_entity_poly.entity_id
_entity_poly.type
_entity_poly.pdbx_seq_one_letter_code
_entity_poly.pdbx_strand_id
1 'polypeptide(L)'
;MEARQTSVEIDQWQRMMNDDDELISLRANIRQAAEAKAALGVMTVNDMLQEVTAEHAARKARALHAIQYKNAVYNWKFITHED
;
A
#
# COMPACT_ATOMS: atom_id res chain seq x y z
N MET A 1 -21.07 3.97 20.94
CA MET A 1 -21.00 3.01 19.79
C MET A 1 -20.00 3.48 18.75
N GLU A 2 -19.94 4.78 18.46
CA GLU A 2 -19.09 5.37 17.41
C GLU A 2 -17.58 5.15 17.64
N ALA A 3 -17.07 5.38 18.86
CA ALA A 3 -15.66 5.12 19.19
C ALA A 3 -15.22 3.65 18.94
N ARG A 4 -16.14 2.69 19.12
CA ARG A 4 -15.86 1.27 18.84
C ARG A 4 -15.79 1.00 17.34
N GLN A 5 -16.61 1.67 16.53
CA GLN A 5 -16.58 1.56 15.08
C GLN A 5 -15.28 2.13 14.50
N THR A 6 -14.84 3.29 14.99
CA THR A 6 -13.58 3.90 14.54
C THR A 6 -12.35 3.07 14.95
N SER A 7 -12.39 2.44 16.13
CA SER A 7 -11.33 1.50 16.54
C SER A 7 -11.21 0.30 15.59
N VAL A 8 -12.34 -0.27 15.14
CA VAL A 8 -12.32 -1.38 14.17
C VAL A 8 -11.78 -0.92 12.81
N GLU A 9 -12.13 0.30 12.39
CA GLU A 9 -11.61 0.89 11.16
C GLU A 9 -10.09 1.10 11.20
N ILE A 10 -9.55 1.59 12.32
CA ILE A 10 -8.11 1.74 12.54
C ILE A 10 -7.38 0.39 12.40
N ASP A 11 -7.91 -0.67 13.02
CA ASP A 11 -7.33 -2.02 12.94
C ASP A 11 -7.35 -2.57 11.51
N GLN A 12 -8.42 -2.30 10.75
CA GLN A 12 -8.54 -2.71 9.35
C GLN A 12 -7.49 -2.02 8.48
N TRP A 13 -7.34 -0.70 8.60
CA TRP A 13 -6.34 0.05 7.85
C TRP A 13 -4.92 -0.43 8.15
N GLN A 14 -4.64 -0.76 9.40
CA GLN A 14 -3.32 -1.27 9.80
C GLN A 14 -3.02 -2.65 9.19
N ARG A 15 -4.00 -3.54 9.11
CA ARG A 15 -3.85 -4.83 8.40
C ARG A 15 -3.63 -4.61 6.91
N MET A 16 -4.43 -3.75 6.30
CA MET A 16 -4.35 -3.47 4.87
C MET A 16 -3.00 -2.89 4.46
N MET A 17 -2.42 -2.02 5.30
CA MET A 17 -1.06 -1.51 5.09
C MET A 17 0.02 -2.58 5.21
N ASN A 18 -0.15 -3.60 6.06
CA ASN A 18 0.78 -4.72 6.13
C ASN A 18 0.72 -5.56 4.85
N ASP A 19 -0.49 -5.82 4.35
CA ASP A 19 -0.70 -6.52 3.08
C ASP A 19 -0.11 -5.73 1.90
N ASP A 20 -0.24 -4.40 1.91
CA ASP A 20 0.40 -3.52 0.92
C ASP A 20 1.93 -3.62 0.95
N ASP A 21 2.53 -3.67 2.15
CA ASP A 21 3.97 -3.77 2.31
C ASP A 21 4.48 -5.13 1.76
N GLU A 22 3.73 -6.22 1.95
CA GLU A 22 4.00 -7.52 1.31
C GLU A 22 3.86 -7.45 -0.21
N LEU A 23 2.79 -6.84 -0.73
CA LEU A 23 2.57 -6.65 -2.16
C LEU A 23 3.70 -5.85 -2.81
N ILE A 24 4.16 -4.77 -2.16
CA ILE A 24 5.28 -3.96 -2.63
C ILE A 24 6.55 -4.80 -2.70
N SER A 25 6.82 -5.65 -1.71
CA SER A 25 7.96 -6.57 -1.71
C SER A 25 7.92 -7.53 -2.90
N LEU A 26 6.76 -8.17 -3.13
CA LEU A 26 6.57 -9.06 -4.27
C LEU A 26 6.74 -8.34 -5.61
N ARG A 27 6.20 -7.13 -5.73
CA ARG A 27 6.34 -6.31 -6.94
C ARG A 27 7.78 -5.87 -7.18
N ALA A 28 8.52 -5.54 -6.13
CA ALA A 28 9.93 -5.22 -6.23
C ALA A 28 10.75 -6.41 -6.77
N ASN A 29 10.43 -7.63 -6.35
CA ASN A 29 11.08 -8.84 -6.86
C ASN A 29 10.73 -9.07 -8.35
N ILE A 30 9.48 -8.86 -8.74
CA ILE A 30 9.05 -8.97 -10.14
C ILE A 30 9.75 -7.92 -11.01
N ARG A 31 9.81 -6.66 -10.57
CA ARG A 31 10.51 -5.57 -11.27
C ARG A 31 11.99 -5.90 -11.47
N GLN A 32 12.69 -6.38 -10.43
CA GLN A 32 14.10 -6.77 -10.54
C GLN A 32 14.31 -7.91 -11.55
N ALA A 33 13.42 -8.91 -11.55
CA ALA A 33 13.46 -9.97 -12.55
C ALA A 33 13.19 -9.45 -13.97
N ALA A 34 12.28 -8.47 -14.11
CA ALA A 34 11.99 -7.82 -15.38
C ALA A 34 13.19 -7.02 -15.91
N GLU A 35 13.88 -6.28 -15.03
CA GLU A 35 15.13 -5.55 -15.35
C GLU A 35 16.21 -6.52 -15.88
N ALA A 36 16.42 -7.64 -15.19
CA ALA A 36 17.38 -8.65 -15.64
C ALA A 36 17.00 -9.26 -17.00
N LYS A 37 15.72 -9.58 -17.21
CA LYS A 37 15.21 -10.12 -18.48
C LYS A 37 15.34 -9.12 -19.63
N ALA A 38 15.09 -7.84 -19.38
CA ALA A 38 15.27 -6.78 -20.37
C ALA A 38 16.74 -6.60 -20.75
N ALA A 39 17.64 -6.63 -19.77
CA ALA A 39 19.09 -6.56 -20.00
C ALA A 39 19.62 -7.74 -20.83
N LEU A 40 19.05 -8.94 -20.65
CA LEU A 40 19.37 -10.14 -21.43
C LEU A 40 18.66 -10.19 -22.80
N GLY A 41 17.78 -9.23 -23.09
CA GLY A 41 17.01 -9.19 -24.35
C GLY A 41 15.89 -10.22 -24.45
N VAL A 42 15.51 -10.88 -23.34
CA VAL A 42 14.41 -11.88 -23.29
C VAL A 42 13.07 -11.27 -22.86
N MET A 43 13.04 -9.96 -22.63
CA MET A 43 11.85 -9.15 -22.34
C MET A 43 12.02 -7.78 -23.01
N THR A 44 10.92 -7.16 -23.45
CA THR A 44 11.00 -5.82 -24.01
C THR A 44 11.13 -4.76 -22.90
N VAL A 45 11.74 -3.62 -23.20
CA VAL A 45 11.81 -2.49 -22.25
C VAL A 45 10.41 -1.98 -21.88
N ASN A 46 9.43 -2.08 -22.79
CA ASN A 46 8.05 -1.68 -22.51
C ASN A 46 7.41 -2.58 -21.44
N ASP A 47 7.59 -3.91 -21.54
CA ASP A 47 7.07 -4.84 -20.52
C ASP A 47 7.73 -4.62 -19.16
N MET A 48 9.04 -4.34 -19.14
CA MET A 48 9.75 -3.96 -17.92
C MET A 48 9.18 -2.68 -17.30
N LEU A 49 8.88 -1.65 -18.09
CA LEU A 49 8.27 -0.41 -17.61
C LEU A 49 6.86 -0.61 -17.05
N GLN A 50 6.11 -1.60 -17.54
CA GLN A 50 4.83 -1.98 -16.94
C GLN A 50 5.02 -2.52 -15.52
N GLU A 51 6.04 -3.34 -15.28
CA GLU A 51 6.33 -3.85 -13.92
C GLU A 51 6.81 -2.74 -12.97
N VAL A 52 7.64 -1.81 -13.45
CA VAL A 52 8.03 -0.59 -12.71
C VAL A 52 6.77 0.21 -12.31
N THR A 53 5.85 0.38 -13.26
CA THR A 53 4.59 1.10 -13.04
C THR A 53 3.70 0.37 -12.04
N ALA A 54 3.64 -0.96 -12.10
CA ALA A 54 2.85 -1.78 -11.19
C ALA A 54 3.36 -1.69 -9.74
N GLU A 55 4.68 -1.71 -9.52
CA GLU A 55 5.25 -1.47 -8.19
C GLU A 55 4.92 -0.06 -7.68
N HIS A 56 5.06 0.97 -8.52
CA HIS A 56 4.72 2.33 -8.13
C HIS A 56 3.22 2.50 -7.83
N ALA A 57 2.34 1.75 -8.50
CA ALA A 57 0.92 1.73 -8.18
C ALA A 57 0.67 1.15 -6.78
N ALA A 58 1.31 0.03 -6.43
CA ALA A 58 1.22 -0.55 -5.09
C ALA A 58 1.71 0.42 -4.01
N ARG A 59 2.85 1.09 -4.24
CA ARG A 59 3.36 2.14 -3.33
C ARG A 59 2.40 3.31 -3.16
N LYS A 60 1.71 3.73 -4.23
CA LYS A 60 0.70 4.79 -4.18
C LYS A 60 -0.54 4.36 -3.39
N ALA A 61 -1.01 3.12 -3.56
CA ALA A 61 -2.13 2.56 -2.79
C ALA A 61 -1.80 2.57 -1.28
N ARG A 62 -0.63 2.06 -0.90
CA ARG A 62 -0.13 2.08 0.48
C ARG A 62 -0.07 3.47 1.09
N ALA A 63 0.37 4.46 0.30
CA ALA A 63 0.39 5.85 0.74
C ALA A 63 -1.02 6.42 0.97
N LEU A 64 -1.98 6.08 0.11
CA LEU A 64 -3.39 6.44 0.28
C LEU A 64 -3.99 5.81 1.55
N HIS A 65 -3.74 4.53 1.78
CA HIS A 65 -4.22 3.82 2.98
C HIS A 65 -3.62 4.41 4.26
N ALA A 66 -2.35 4.84 4.24
CA ALA A 66 -1.74 5.54 5.36
C ALA A 66 -2.40 6.90 5.65
N ILE A 67 -2.93 7.59 4.64
CA ILE A 67 -3.72 8.82 4.84
C ILE A 67 -5.07 8.47 5.49
N GLN A 68 -5.76 7.43 5.01
CA GLN A 68 -7.03 6.97 5.58
C GLN A 68 -6.88 6.53 7.04
N TYR A 69 -5.82 5.78 7.36
CA TYR A 69 -5.46 5.42 8.73
C TYR A 69 -5.33 6.65 9.64
N LYS A 70 -4.58 7.67 9.20
CA LYS A 70 -4.38 8.91 9.98
C LYS A 70 -5.69 9.65 10.23
N ASN A 71 -6.58 9.70 9.23
CA ASN A 71 -7.91 10.29 9.39
C ASN A 71 -8.74 9.51 10.42
N ALA A 72 -8.73 8.17 10.37
CA ALA A 72 -9.44 7.33 11.34
C ALA A 72 -8.91 7.55 12.77
N VAL A 73 -7.59 7.62 12.96
CA VAL A 73 -6.97 7.92 14.27
C VAL A 73 -7.36 9.31 14.76
N TYR A 74 -7.39 10.32 13.89
CA TYR A 74 -7.79 11.67 14.26
C TYR A 74 -9.26 11.71 14.72
N ASN A 75 -10.16 11.07 13.96
CA ASN A 75 -11.57 10.99 14.31
C ASN A 75 -11.80 10.26 15.64
N TRP A 76 -11.09 9.16 15.88
CA TRP A 76 -11.19 8.43 17.14
C TRP A 76 -10.76 9.28 18.34
N LYS A 77 -9.67 10.06 18.20
CA LYS A 77 -9.24 11.00 19.25
C LYS A 77 -10.31 12.05 19.51
N PHE A 78 -10.90 12.62 18.47
CA PHE A 78 -11.94 13.63 18.62
C PHE A 78 -13.16 13.09 19.39
N ILE A 79 -13.70 11.94 18.95
CA ILE A 79 -14.87 11.31 19.58
C ILE A 79 -14.60 10.94 21.05
N THR A 80 -13.39 10.47 21.37
CA THR A 80 -13.04 10.05 22.74
C THR A 80 -12.65 11.19 23.68
N HIS A 81 -12.44 12.41 23.18
CA HIS A 81 -12.15 13.59 24.01
C HIS A 81 -13.38 14.49 24.21
N GLU A 82 -14.42 14.36 23.37
CA GLU A 82 -15.71 15.06 23.54
C GLU A 82 -16.74 14.29 24.39
N ASP A 83 -16.47 13.01 24.72
CA ASP A 83 -17.18 12.20 25.73
C ASP A 83 -16.50 12.28 27.11
#